data_AF-A0A928A473-F1
#
_entry.id   AF-A0A928A473-F1
#
_cell.length_a   1.000
_cell.length_b   1.000
_cell.length_c   1.000
_cell.angle_alpha   90.00
_cell.angle_beta   90.00
_cell.angle_gamma   90.00
#
_symmetry.space_group_name_H-M   'P 1'
#
loop_
_entity.id
_entity.type
_entity.pdbx_description
1 polymer ?
#
loop_
_entity_poly.entity_id
_entity_poly.type
_entity_poly.pdbx_seq_one_letter_code
_entity_poly.pdbx_strand_id
1 'polypeptide(L)'
;MKKIIWIFGESATGKLTLINNLYNSDINTINTFNMNNKKISISEITLEDRNHDKYDNVVDMDYYDDSLIEEDGLYFNKENALLRRKGIMYDIENFLNNDSDVLLIKGQVNDMNTKRGNIVGIFLDQYANRNDLEIEVFILQVTDKDILKNRIESKPWFKEFTHQEEKDRLLSEIPIKQEKHKNDVISCFSSHSIPISIIESLNNSYRIEGVINGKSSNIRR
;
A
#
# COMPACT_ATOMS: atom_id res chain seq x y z
N MET A 1 1.79 -13.92 17.58
CA MET A 1 0.87 -12.86 17.15
C MET A 1 1.13 -12.60 15.68
N LYS A 2 0.09 -12.65 14.85
CA LYS A 2 0.21 -12.37 13.42
C LYS A 2 0.24 -10.86 13.19
N LYS A 3 0.95 -10.42 12.15
CA LYS A 3 1.03 -9.00 11.77
C LYS A 3 0.61 -8.79 10.32
N ILE A 4 -0.20 -7.77 10.05
CA ILE A 4 -0.49 -7.29 8.69
C ILE A 4 0.16 -5.91 8.52
N ILE A 5 0.89 -5.73 7.43
CA ILE A 5 1.53 -4.47 7.09
C ILE A 5 1.02 -3.99 5.74
N TRP A 6 0.33 -2.85 5.75
CA TRP A 6 -0.03 -2.16 4.52
C TRP A 6 1.09 -1.22 4.08
N ILE A 7 1.57 -1.38 2.85
CA ILE A 7 2.67 -0.61 2.29
C ILE A 7 2.14 0.34 1.21
N PHE A 8 2.05 1.61 1.56
CA PHE A 8 1.62 2.71 0.70
C PHE A 8 2.79 3.58 0.26
N GLY A 9 2.52 4.43 -0.72
CA GLY A 9 3.47 5.38 -1.28
C GLY A 9 3.06 5.70 -2.71
N GLU A 10 3.54 6.82 -3.23
CA GLU A 10 3.26 7.22 -4.61
C GLU A 10 4.02 6.37 -5.64
N SER A 11 3.81 6.69 -6.92
CA SER A 11 4.64 6.16 -8.00
C SER A 11 6.14 6.38 -7.73
N ALA A 12 6.93 5.35 -8.06
CA ALA A 12 8.39 5.33 -7.94
C ALA A 12 8.99 5.49 -6.52
N THR A 13 8.21 5.31 -5.46
CA THR A 13 8.74 5.31 -4.08
C THR A 13 9.34 3.97 -3.63
N GLY A 14 9.33 2.94 -4.48
CA GLY A 14 9.99 1.66 -4.20
C GLY A 14 9.15 0.62 -3.44
N LYS A 15 7.81 0.76 -3.37
CA LYS A 15 6.92 -0.21 -2.69
C LYS A 15 7.20 -1.67 -3.01
N LEU A 16 7.26 -2.00 -4.31
CA LEU A 16 7.51 -3.38 -4.76
C LEU A 16 8.92 -3.84 -4.38
N THR A 17 9.91 -2.96 -4.49
CA THR A 17 11.29 -3.24 -4.06
C THR A 17 11.35 -3.54 -2.56
N LEU A 18 10.65 -2.77 -1.72
CA LEU A 18 10.59 -3.03 -0.28
C LEU A 18 9.96 -4.40 0.01
N ILE A 19 8.82 -4.69 -0.62
CA ILE A 19 8.12 -5.98 -0.45
C ILE A 19 9.04 -7.13 -0.84
N ASN A 20 9.71 -7.04 -1.98
CA ASN A 20 10.63 -8.08 -2.44
C ASN A 20 11.83 -8.24 -1.51
N ASN A 21 12.41 -7.14 -1.01
CA ASN A 21 13.52 -7.19 -0.07
C ASN A 21 13.10 -7.85 1.25
N LEU A 22 11.94 -7.49 1.79
CA LEU A 22 11.40 -8.12 3.00
C LEU A 22 11.13 -9.61 2.78
N TYR A 23 10.41 -9.96 1.70
CA TYR A 23 10.05 -11.35 1.40
C TYR A 23 11.28 -12.24 1.16
N ASN A 24 12.28 -11.73 0.44
CA ASN A 24 13.53 -12.45 0.19
C ASN A 24 14.55 -12.37 1.33
N SER A 25 14.16 -11.82 2.48
CA SER A 25 15.00 -11.72 3.67
C SER A 25 16.31 -10.95 3.45
N ASP A 26 16.28 -9.85 2.69
CA ASP A 26 17.41 -8.92 2.57
C ASP A 26 17.82 -8.42 3.96
N ILE A 27 19.05 -8.74 4.37
CA ILE A 27 19.52 -8.57 5.75
C ILE A 27 19.38 -7.12 6.22
N ASN A 28 19.73 -6.14 5.38
CA ASN A 28 19.68 -4.73 5.74
C ASN A 28 18.24 -4.26 5.94
N THR A 29 17.34 -4.67 5.04
CA THR A 29 15.92 -4.34 5.12
C THR A 29 15.26 -5.02 6.33
N ILE A 30 15.51 -6.32 6.53
CA ILE A 30 14.98 -7.09 7.68
C ILE A 30 15.40 -6.48 9.01
N ASN A 31 16.67 -6.08 9.14
CA ASN A 31 17.18 -5.44 10.35
C ASN A 31 16.55 -4.06 10.57
N THR A 32 16.37 -3.28 9.50
CA THR A 32 15.74 -1.94 9.59
C THR A 32 14.31 -2.02 10.14
N PHE A 33 13.55 -3.06 9.77
CA PHE A 33 12.17 -3.24 10.18
C PHE A 33 11.97 -4.28 11.29
N ASN A 34 13.05 -4.74 11.93
CA ASN A 34 13.02 -5.75 13.00
C ASN A 34 12.23 -7.02 12.65
N MET A 35 12.32 -7.50 11.41
CA MET A 35 11.60 -8.69 10.92
C MET A 35 12.43 -9.97 10.99
N ASN A 36 13.46 -9.99 11.84
CA ASN A 36 14.34 -11.15 12.00
C ASN A 36 13.55 -12.40 12.39
N ASN A 37 13.82 -13.52 11.71
CA ASN A 37 13.18 -14.82 11.93
C ASN A 37 11.65 -14.83 11.71
N LYS A 38 11.08 -13.84 11.00
CA LYS A 38 9.66 -13.82 10.65
C LYS A 38 9.43 -14.54 9.33
N LYS A 39 8.44 -15.43 9.28
CA LYS A 39 7.92 -16.00 8.04
C LYS A 39 6.99 -14.99 7.38
N ILE A 40 7.40 -14.45 6.23
CA ILE A 40 6.70 -13.38 5.53
C ILE A 40 5.90 -13.96 4.36
N SER A 41 4.65 -13.54 4.24
CA SER A 41 3.78 -13.77 3.08
C SER A 41 3.39 -12.44 2.44
N ILE A 42 2.98 -12.48 1.18
CA ILE A 42 2.55 -11.30 0.42
C ILE A 42 1.14 -11.56 -0.10
N SER A 43 0.27 -10.55 -0.08
CA SER A 43 -0.99 -10.61 -0.81
C SER A 43 -0.73 -10.49 -2.31
N GLU A 44 -0.89 -11.61 -3.02
CA GLU A 44 -0.44 -11.76 -4.41
C GLU A 44 -1.25 -10.91 -5.38
N ILE A 45 -2.55 -10.72 -5.11
CA ILE A 45 -3.44 -9.84 -5.89
C ILE A 45 -2.94 -8.39 -5.93
N THR A 46 -2.07 -8.00 -5.00
CA THR A 46 -1.55 -6.64 -4.93
C THR A 46 -0.30 -6.38 -5.78
N LEU A 47 0.24 -7.45 -6.37
CA LEU A 47 1.40 -7.41 -7.27
C LEU A 47 0.90 -7.36 -8.72
N GLU A 48 1.46 -6.46 -9.53
CA GLU A 48 0.96 -6.11 -10.88
C GLU A 48 1.05 -7.24 -11.93
N ASP A 49 1.63 -8.40 -11.59
CA ASP A 49 2.02 -9.46 -12.54
C ASP A 49 1.57 -10.89 -12.14
N ARG A 50 0.61 -11.07 -11.24
CA ARG A 50 0.23 -12.43 -10.76
C ARG A 50 -1.16 -12.86 -11.19
N ASN A 51 -1.25 -14.15 -11.54
CA ASN A 51 -2.39 -14.78 -12.18
C ASN A 51 -3.67 -14.61 -11.37
N HIS A 52 -4.59 -13.83 -11.93
CA HIS A 52 -5.86 -13.44 -11.31
C HIS A 52 -6.83 -14.62 -11.17
N ASP A 53 -6.66 -15.67 -11.97
CA ASP A 53 -7.47 -16.88 -12.03
C ASP A 53 -7.72 -17.56 -10.67
N LYS A 54 -6.79 -17.40 -9.71
CA LYS A 54 -6.92 -17.94 -8.35
C LYS A 54 -8.13 -17.35 -7.60
N TYR A 55 -8.53 -16.14 -7.95
CA TYR A 55 -9.53 -15.36 -7.22
C TYR A 55 -10.90 -15.34 -7.90
N ASP A 56 -11.02 -15.87 -9.12
CA ASP A 56 -12.27 -15.86 -9.90
C ASP A 56 -13.41 -16.61 -9.22
N ASN A 57 -13.08 -17.67 -8.47
CA ASN A 57 -14.05 -18.48 -7.73
C ASN A 57 -14.17 -18.11 -6.26
N VAL A 58 -13.48 -17.05 -5.81
CA VAL A 58 -13.60 -16.57 -4.44
C VAL A 58 -14.92 -15.82 -4.32
N VAL A 59 -15.78 -16.29 -3.41
CA VAL A 59 -17.04 -15.63 -3.08
C VAL A 59 -16.72 -14.31 -2.38
N ASP A 60 -17.30 -13.22 -2.85
CA ASP A 60 -17.25 -11.95 -2.10
C ASP A 60 -18.09 -12.16 -0.84
N MET A 61 -17.44 -12.26 0.31
CA MET A 61 -18.13 -12.48 1.57
C MET A 61 -18.72 -11.18 2.11
N ASP A 62 -18.43 -10.04 1.48
CA ASP A 62 -18.75 -8.72 1.99
C ASP A 62 -19.92 -8.04 1.25
N TYR A 63 -20.89 -7.56 2.04
CA TYR A 63 -22.01 -6.73 1.60
C TYR A 63 -21.54 -5.30 1.31
N TYR A 64 -20.70 -5.11 0.28
CA TYR A 64 -20.47 -3.77 -0.24
C TYR A 64 -21.57 -3.42 -1.26
N ASP A 65 -22.16 -2.23 -1.14
CA ASP A 65 -23.07 -1.73 -2.15
C ASP A 65 -22.28 -1.27 -3.38
N ASP A 66 -22.03 -2.21 -4.27
CA ASP A 66 -21.31 -1.99 -5.51
C ASP A 66 -22.06 -1.07 -6.50
N SER A 67 -23.27 -0.58 -6.17
CA SER A 67 -23.99 0.43 -6.96
C SER A 67 -23.32 1.82 -6.90
N LEU A 68 -22.46 2.05 -5.90
CA LEU A 68 -21.71 3.29 -5.71
C LEU A 68 -20.37 3.32 -6.48
N ILE A 69 -20.00 2.23 -7.15
CA ILE A 69 -18.75 2.16 -7.93
C ILE A 69 -18.95 2.89 -9.26
N GLU A 70 -18.24 4.00 -9.44
CA GLU A 70 -18.26 4.76 -10.70
C GLU A 70 -17.54 3.97 -11.81
N GLU A 71 -18.13 3.93 -13.01
CA GLU A 71 -17.49 3.39 -14.22
C GLU A 71 -16.37 4.34 -14.69
N ASP A 72 -15.19 4.24 -14.08
CA ASP A 72 -14.11 5.20 -14.28
C ASP A 72 -13.04 4.65 -15.25
N GLY A 73 -13.39 4.58 -16.54
CA GLY A 73 -12.46 4.40 -17.66
C GLY A 73 -11.63 3.09 -17.71
N LEU A 74 -10.86 2.95 -18.79
CA LEU A 74 -10.12 1.74 -19.22
C LEU A 74 -9.12 1.15 -18.20
N TYR A 75 -8.75 1.88 -17.15
CA TYR A 75 -7.71 1.46 -16.18
C TYR A 75 -8.25 1.05 -14.80
N PHE A 76 -9.52 1.35 -14.49
CA PHE A 76 -10.13 0.92 -13.24
C PHE A 76 -11.64 0.67 -13.44
N ASN A 77 -11.97 -0.48 -14.02
CA ASN A 77 -13.36 -0.91 -14.10
C ASN A 77 -13.79 -1.55 -12.78
N LYS A 78 -15.12 -1.61 -12.57
CA LYS A 78 -15.75 -2.19 -11.39
C LYS A 78 -15.23 -3.61 -11.08
N GLU A 79 -15.05 -4.43 -12.11
CA GLU A 79 -14.58 -5.81 -11.98
C GLU A 79 -13.19 -5.91 -11.35
N ASN A 80 -12.23 -5.09 -11.78
CA ASN A 80 -10.89 -5.07 -11.20
C ASN A 80 -10.90 -4.63 -9.73
N ALA A 81 -11.76 -3.68 -9.38
CA ALA A 81 -11.94 -3.24 -7.99
C ALA A 81 -12.47 -4.38 -7.10
N LEU A 82 -13.49 -5.10 -7.60
CA LEU A 82 -14.08 -6.25 -6.93
C LEU A 82 -13.06 -7.38 -6.75
N LEU A 83 -12.37 -7.75 -7.83
CA LEU A 83 -11.38 -8.81 -7.79
C LEU A 83 -10.26 -8.49 -6.80
N ARG A 84 -9.79 -7.25 -6.80
CA ARG A 84 -8.78 -6.78 -5.85
C ARG A 84 -9.27 -6.85 -4.41
N ARG A 85 -10.51 -6.41 -4.12
CA ARG A 85 -11.13 -6.53 -2.80
C ARG A 85 -11.16 -7.98 -2.33
N LYS A 86 -11.77 -8.86 -3.14
CA LYS A 86 -11.90 -10.29 -2.85
C LYS A 86 -10.54 -10.94 -2.60
N GLY A 87 -9.57 -10.66 -3.46
CA GLY A 87 -8.24 -11.24 -3.34
C GLY A 87 -7.52 -10.82 -2.07
N ILE A 88 -7.62 -9.54 -1.69
CA ILE A 88 -6.99 -9.04 -0.46
C ILE A 88 -7.64 -9.70 0.77
N MET A 89 -8.98 -9.74 0.84
CA MET A 89 -9.68 -10.36 1.99
C MET A 89 -9.40 -11.86 2.06
N TYR A 90 -9.40 -12.56 0.93
CA TYR A 90 -9.05 -13.98 0.87
C TYR A 90 -7.61 -14.27 1.31
N ASP A 91 -6.65 -13.46 0.88
CA ASP A 91 -5.25 -13.60 1.29
C ASP A 91 -5.08 -13.33 2.79
N ILE A 92 -5.86 -12.40 3.37
CA ILE A 92 -5.89 -12.16 4.82
C ILE A 92 -6.42 -13.39 5.56
N GLU A 93 -7.56 -13.94 5.16
CA GLU A 93 -8.12 -15.13 5.81
C GLU A 93 -7.18 -16.35 5.71
N ASN A 94 -6.59 -16.58 4.54
CA ASN A 94 -5.57 -17.61 4.39
C ASN A 94 -4.34 -17.35 5.25
N PHE A 95 -3.91 -16.09 5.34
CA PHE A 95 -2.84 -15.70 6.23
C PHE A 95 -3.18 -16.01 7.68
N LEU A 96 -4.39 -15.69 8.16
CA LEU A 96 -4.80 -15.97 9.54
C LEU A 96 -4.76 -17.47 9.88
N ASN A 97 -4.87 -18.34 8.89
CA ASN A 97 -4.90 -19.79 9.06
C ASN A 97 -3.59 -20.53 8.68
N ASN A 98 -2.54 -19.82 8.25
CA ASN A 98 -1.27 -20.43 7.85
C ASN A 98 -0.15 -20.23 8.90
N ASP A 99 1.06 -20.72 8.59
CA ASP A 99 2.21 -20.60 9.50
C ASP A 99 3.00 -19.28 9.37
N SER A 100 2.57 -18.34 8.51
CA SER A 100 3.28 -17.07 8.33
C SER A 100 3.06 -16.13 9.51
N ASP A 101 4.10 -15.37 9.87
CA ASP A 101 4.04 -14.36 10.93
C ASP A 101 3.55 -13.01 10.44
N VAL A 102 3.91 -12.64 9.20
CA VAL A 102 3.64 -11.32 8.62
C VAL A 102 2.99 -11.47 7.24
N LEU A 103 1.95 -10.68 6.99
CA LEU A 103 1.40 -10.46 5.66
C LEU A 103 1.72 -9.05 5.18
N LEU A 104 2.32 -8.93 4.00
CA LEU A 104 2.56 -7.66 3.34
C LEU A 104 1.48 -7.41 2.28
N ILE A 105 0.89 -6.22 2.30
CA ILE A 105 -0.13 -5.81 1.33
C ILE A 105 0.36 -4.55 0.63
N LYS A 106 0.50 -4.58 -0.70
CA LYS A 106 0.85 -3.38 -1.50
C LYS A 106 -0.39 -2.50 -1.66
N GLY A 107 -0.47 -1.45 -0.87
CA GLY A 107 -1.57 -0.48 -0.89
C GLY A 107 -1.52 0.46 -2.11
N GLN A 108 -2.71 0.84 -2.56
CA GLN A 108 -2.96 1.81 -3.63
C GLN A 108 -4.01 2.84 -3.17
N VAL A 109 -4.02 4.04 -3.75
CA VAL A 109 -5.03 5.07 -3.44
C VAL A 109 -6.45 4.54 -3.62
N ASN A 110 -6.66 3.71 -4.65
CA ASN A 110 -7.96 3.13 -4.95
C ASN A 110 -8.50 2.24 -3.83
N ASP A 111 -7.61 1.64 -3.03
CA ASP A 111 -8.02 0.78 -1.89
C ASP A 111 -8.73 1.59 -0.80
N MET A 112 -8.47 2.90 -0.72
CA MET A 112 -9.07 3.80 0.27
C MET A 112 -10.27 4.57 -0.29
N ASN A 113 -10.55 4.46 -1.59
CA ASN A 113 -11.56 5.27 -2.24
C ASN A 113 -12.95 4.61 -2.12
N THR A 114 -13.89 5.33 -1.53
CA THR A 114 -15.28 4.89 -1.32
C THR A 114 -16.04 4.61 -2.62
N LYS A 115 -15.66 5.26 -3.71
CA LYS A 115 -16.23 5.00 -5.04
C LYS A 115 -15.55 3.86 -5.80
N ARG A 116 -14.54 3.23 -5.19
CA ARG A 116 -13.70 2.18 -5.82
C ARG A 116 -13.58 0.94 -4.94
N GLY A 117 -14.62 0.68 -4.15
CA GLY A 117 -14.79 -0.53 -3.35
C GLY A 117 -14.37 -0.43 -1.88
N ASN A 118 -13.77 0.69 -1.45
CA ASN A 118 -13.39 0.99 -0.05
C ASN A 118 -12.70 -0.18 0.68
N ILE A 119 -11.76 -0.85 0.02
CA ILE A 119 -11.12 -2.08 0.51
C ILE A 119 -10.50 -1.88 1.89
N VAL A 120 -9.84 -0.74 2.13
CA VAL A 120 -9.25 -0.41 3.43
C VAL A 120 -10.34 -0.19 4.47
N GLY A 121 -11.45 0.46 4.14
CA GLY A 121 -12.56 0.64 5.09
C GLY A 121 -13.11 -0.70 5.57
N ILE A 122 -13.38 -1.62 4.63
CA ILE A 122 -13.85 -2.98 4.93
C ILE A 122 -12.83 -3.74 5.80
N PHE A 123 -11.55 -3.67 5.44
CA PHE A 123 -10.46 -4.25 6.22
C PHE A 123 -10.46 -3.72 7.67
N LEU A 124 -10.58 -2.41 7.85
CA LEU A 124 -10.56 -1.79 9.17
C LEU A 124 -11.77 -2.21 10.01
N ASP A 125 -12.96 -2.22 9.43
CA ASP A 125 -14.19 -2.63 10.11
C ASP A 125 -14.10 -4.08 10.64
N GLN A 126 -13.44 -4.97 9.89
CA GLN A 126 -13.33 -6.39 10.23
C GLN A 126 -12.17 -6.71 11.16
N TYR A 127 -11.00 -6.09 10.94
CA TYR A 127 -9.75 -6.56 11.52
C TYR A 127 -9.13 -5.59 12.54
N ALA A 128 -9.47 -4.29 12.53
CA ALA A 128 -8.78 -3.30 13.35
C ALA A 128 -8.88 -3.53 14.87
N ASN A 129 -9.99 -4.13 15.33
CA ASN A 129 -10.25 -4.36 16.75
C ASN A 129 -9.90 -5.78 17.23
N ARG A 130 -9.22 -6.58 16.39
CA ARG A 130 -8.81 -7.93 16.76
C ARG A 130 -7.63 -7.92 17.73
N ASN A 131 -7.75 -8.66 18.83
CA ASN A 131 -6.70 -8.74 19.86
C ASN A 131 -5.58 -9.73 19.52
N ASP A 132 -5.78 -10.60 18.51
CA ASP A 132 -4.83 -11.62 18.06
C ASP A 132 -3.98 -11.17 16.86
N LEU A 133 -4.21 -9.94 16.37
CA LEU A 133 -3.66 -9.39 15.15
C LEU A 133 -3.03 -8.02 15.41
N GLU A 134 -1.79 -7.84 14.95
CA GLU A 134 -1.14 -6.53 14.89
C GLU A 134 -1.29 -5.95 13.48
N ILE A 135 -1.63 -4.67 13.38
CA ILE A 135 -1.76 -3.96 12.11
C ILE A 135 -0.83 -2.76 12.13
N GLU A 136 -0.08 -2.58 11.05
CA GLU A 136 0.83 -1.45 10.86
C GLU A 136 0.73 -0.92 9.43
N VAL A 137 0.97 0.39 9.27
CA VAL A 137 0.97 1.04 7.96
C VAL A 137 2.32 1.66 7.70
N PHE A 138 2.87 1.40 6.52
CA PHE A 138 4.10 1.97 6.00
C PHE A 138 3.75 2.96 4.89
N ILE A 139 4.20 4.21 5.02
CA ILE A 139 4.12 5.20 3.94
C ILE A 139 5.53 5.47 3.42
N LEU A 140 5.81 5.01 2.21
CA LEU A 140 7.08 5.24 1.53
C LEU A 140 7.04 6.59 0.81
N GLN A 141 8.08 7.38 1.04
CA GLN A 141 8.33 8.65 0.36
C GLN A 141 9.77 8.72 -0.13
N VAL A 142 10.03 9.63 -1.06
CA VAL A 142 11.39 10.00 -1.49
C VAL A 142 11.49 11.51 -1.40
N THR A 143 12.24 11.98 -0.41
CA THR A 143 12.48 13.41 -0.16
C THR A 143 13.59 13.98 -1.05
N ASP A 144 14.56 13.15 -1.42
CA ASP A 144 15.60 13.52 -2.38
C ASP A 144 15.01 13.63 -3.79
N LYS A 145 14.95 14.87 -4.30
CA LYS A 145 14.35 15.18 -5.60
C LYS A 145 15.08 14.53 -6.76
N ASP A 146 16.41 14.37 -6.66
CA ASP A 146 17.21 13.80 -7.75
C ASP A 146 17.02 12.29 -7.81
N ILE A 147 16.99 11.62 -6.65
CA ILE A 147 16.64 10.19 -6.58
C ILE A 147 15.25 9.95 -7.15
N LEU A 148 14.26 10.73 -6.72
CA LEU A 148 12.89 10.59 -7.18
C LEU A 148 12.76 10.83 -8.69
N LYS A 149 13.38 11.91 -9.19
CA LYS A 149 13.41 12.24 -10.62
C LYS A 149 14.00 11.08 -11.43
N ASN A 150 15.18 10.60 -11.05
CA ASN A 150 15.85 9.49 -11.75
C ASN A 150 14.97 8.23 -11.78
N ARG A 151 14.29 7.92 -10.67
CA ARG A 151 13.38 6.76 -10.60
C ARG A 151 12.15 6.92 -11.48
N ILE A 152 11.57 8.12 -11.54
CA ILE A 152 10.42 8.42 -12.41
C ILE A 152 10.83 8.36 -13.88
N GLU A 153 11.95 8.98 -14.25
CA GLU A 153 12.49 8.97 -15.62
C GLU A 153 12.81 7.56 -16.11
N SER A 154 13.12 6.64 -15.19
CA SER A 154 13.36 5.23 -15.52
C SER A 154 12.08 4.45 -15.88
N LYS A 155 10.89 4.95 -15.53
CA LYS A 155 9.63 4.21 -15.70
C LYS A 155 9.23 4.08 -17.18
N PRO A 156 8.74 2.90 -17.62
CA PRO A 156 8.30 2.70 -19.00
C PRO A 156 7.28 3.74 -19.46
N TRP A 157 6.22 3.97 -18.67
CA TRP A 157 5.18 4.95 -18.97
C TRP A 157 5.70 6.39 -19.06
N PHE A 158 6.76 6.74 -18.32
CA PHE A 158 7.31 8.10 -18.39
C PHE A 158 8.10 8.33 -19.69
N LYS A 159 8.70 7.26 -20.22
CA LYS A 159 9.44 7.31 -21.48
C LYS A 159 8.51 7.47 -22.69
N GLU A 160 7.23 7.16 -22.55
CA GLU A 160 6.22 7.31 -23.59
C GLU A 160 5.84 8.77 -23.85
N PHE A 161 6.07 9.68 -22.89
CA PHE A 161 5.87 11.11 -23.12
C PHE A 161 6.87 11.63 -24.16
N THR A 162 6.33 12.20 -25.24
CA THR A 162 7.12 12.76 -26.34
C THR A 162 7.48 14.23 -26.14
N HIS A 163 6.68 14.96 -25.35
CA HIS A 163 6.85 16.40 -25.12
C HIS A 163 7.56 16.70 -23.79
N GLN A 164 8.61 17.53 -23.84
CA GLN A 164 9.39 17.89 -22.65
C GLN A 164 8.56 18.68 -21.62
N GLU A 165 7.67 19.57 -22.09
CA GLU A 165 6.79 20.35 -21.22
C GLU A 165 5.89 19.46 -20.35
N GLU A 166 5.37 18.36 -20.91
CA GLU A 166 4.55 17.41 -20.16
C GLU A 166 5.36 16.66 -19.11
N LYS A 167 6.60 16.26 -19.45
CA LYS A 167 7.54 15.66 -18.50
C LYS A 167 7.87 16.61 -17.35
N ASP A 168 8.18 17.86 -17.66
CA ASP A 168 8.52 18.89 -16.66
C ASP A 168 7.33 19.18 -15.74
N ARG A 169 6.12 19.29 -16.31
CA ARG A 169 4.89 19.44 -15.54
C ARG A 169 4.70 18.26 -14.58
N LEU A 170 4.79 17.02 -15.07
CA LEU A 170 4.65 15.83 -14.23
C LEU A 170 5.68 15.81 -13.10
N LEU A 171 6.96 16.06 -13.40
CA LEU A 171 8.02 16.11 -12.39
C LEU A 171 7.75 17.18 -11.32
N SER A 172 7.18 18.32 -11.69
CA SER A 172 6.81 19.38 -10.75
C SER A 172 5.61 19.02 -9.85
N GLU A 173 4.68 18.21 -10.35
CA GLU A 173 3.48 17.79 -9.62
C GLU A 173 3.74 16.64 -8.63
N ILE A 174 4.75 15.81 -8.87
CA ILE A 174 4.99 14.59 -8.08
C ILE A 174 5.20 14.88 -6.59
N PRO A 175 5.98 15.89 -6.15
CA PRO A 175 6.09 16.21 -4.73
C PRO A 175 4.73 16.56 -4.09
N ILE A 176 3.86 17.26 -4.82
CA ILE A 176 2.51 17.62 -4.36
C ILE A 176 1.65 16.36 -4.24
N LYS A 177 1.73 15.45 -5.23
CA LYS A 177 1.03 14.16 -5.21
C LYS A 177 1.49 13.27 -4.05
N GLN A 178 2.81 13.21 -3.78
CA GLN A 178 3.37 12.50 -2.62
C GLN A 178 2.79 13.00 -1.30
N GLU A 179 2.76 14.31 -1.11
CA GLU A 179 2.23 14.89 0.12
C GLU A 179 0.73 14.63 0.27
N LYS A 180 -0.02 14.79 -0.82
CA LYS A 180 -1.45 14.49 -0.84
C LYS A 180 -1.72 13.02 -0.49
N HIS A 181 -1.04 12.09 -1.16
CA HIS A 181 -1.15 10.65 -0.93
C HIS A 181 -0.83 10.28 0.52
N LYS A 182 0.25 10.83 1.08
CA LYS A 182 0.61 10.63 2.49
C LYS A 182 -0.55 11.04 3.42
N ASN A 183 -1.13 12.23 3.19
CA ASN A 183 -2.23 12.73 4.00
C ASN A 183 -3.52 11.91 3.85
N ASP A 184 -3.81 11.45 2.63
CA ASP A 184 -4.96 10.58 2.36
C ASP A 184 -4.83 9.24 3.13
N VAL A 185 -3.65 8.62 3.11
CA VAL A 185 -3.36 7.40 3.89
C VAL A 185 -3.47 7.65 5.39
N ILE A 186 -2.85 8.72 5.91
CA ILE A 186 -2.92 9.06 7.34
C ILE A 186 -4.38 9.23 7.76
N SER A 187 -5.16 9.99 7.00
CA SER A 187 -6.57 10.22 7.30
C SER A 187 -7.36 8.92 7.34
N CYS A 188 -7.13 8.01 6.39
CA CYS A 188 -7.84 6.74 6.29
C CYS A 188 -7.64 5.84 7.52
N PHE A 189 -6.42 5.78 8.06
CA PHE A 189 -6.09 4.90 9.20
C PHE A 189 -6.19 5.59 10.58
N SER A 190 -6.24 6.93 10.63
CA SER A 190 -6.20 7.71 11.87
C SER A 190 -7.33 7.39 12.87
N SER A 191 -8.51 7.00 12.38
CA SER A 191 -9.68 6.69 13.22
C SER A 191 -9.53 5.39 14.02
N HIS A 192 -8.60 4.51 13.65
CA HIS A 192 -8.45 3.16 14.22
C HIS A 192 -7.24 3.02 15.14
N SER A 193 -6.56 4.12 15.50
CA SER A 193 -5.35 4.10 16.34
C SER A 193 -4.20 3.22 15.80
N ILE A 194 -4.20 2.91 14.51
CA ILE A 194 -3.19 2.06 13.87
C ILE A 194 -1.86 2.82 13.75
N PRO A 195 -0.71 2.22 14.13
CA PRO A 195 0.60 2.84 13.93
C PRO A 195 0.92 3.05 12.45
N ILE A 196 1.39 4.25 12.11
CA ILE A 196 1.80 4.62 10.76
C ILE A 196 3.26 5.05 10.77
N SER A 197 4.13 4.25 10.14
CA SER A 197 5.56 4.55 9.98
C SER A 197 5.81 5.27 8.65
N ILE A 198 6.45 6.45 8.72
CA ILE A 198 6.92 7.17 7.54
C ILE A 198 8.32 6.67 7.20
N ILE A 199 8.48 6.16 5.99
CA ILE A 199 9.70 5.51 5.52
C ILE A 199 10.29 6.31 4.37
N GLU A 200 11.50 6.81 4.57
CA GLU A 200 12.30 7.36 3.49
C GLU A 200 12.91 6.22 2.67
N SER A 201 12.58 6.18 1.38
CA SER A 201 13.20 5.27 0.42
C SER A 201 14.39 5.92 -0.26
N LEU A 202 15.57 5.57 0.22
CA LEU A 202 16.84 5.97 -0.38
C LEU A 202 17.20 5.01 -1.52
N ASN A 203 18.28 5.28 -2.25
CA ASN A 203 18.69 4.47 -3.42
C ASN A 203 18.78 2.97 -3.13
N ASN A 204 19.43 2.58 -2.03
CA ASN A 204 19.70 1.18 -1.68
C ASN A 204 19.35 0.84 -0.21
N SER A 205 18.60 1.70 0.47
CA SER A 205 18.27 1.52 1.88
C SER A 205 16.96 2.22 2.22
N TYR A 206 16.46 1.93 3.41
CA TYR A 206 15.27 2.55 3.97
C TYR A 206 15.63 3.18 5.32
N ARG A 207 14.95 4.27 5.67
CA ARG A 207 15.08 4.90 6.98
C ARG A 207 13.69 5.24 7.50
N ILE A 208 13.42 4.91 8.76
CA ILE A 208 12.19 5.32 9.43
C ILE A 208 12.38 6.76 9.90
N GLU A 209 11.62 7.69 9.32
CA GLU A 209 11.67 9.12 9.64
C GLU A 209 10.82 9.46 10.86
N GLY A 210 9.74 8.71 11.07
CA GLY A 210 8.84 8.93 12.20
C GLY A 210 7.72 7.90 12.25
N VAL A 211 7.05 7.85 13.40
CA VAL A 211 5.89 7.00 13.64
C VAL A 211 4.74 7.88 14.16
N ILE A 212 3.60 7.82 13.50
CA ILE A 212 2.36 8.46 13.90
C ILE A 212 1.53 7.38 14.60
N ASN A 213 1.45 7.46 15.92
CA ASN A 213 0.54 6.62 16.69
C ASN A 213 -0.84 7.25 16.60
N GLY A 214 -1.85 6.53 16.09
CA GLY A 214 -3.21 7.07 15.88
C GLY A 214 -3.99 7.49 17.13
N LYS A 215 -3.33 7.66 18.29
CA LYS A 215 -3.86 8.49 19.36
C LYS A 215 -3.66 9.94 18.96
N SER A 216 -4.71 10.53 18.38
CA SER A 216 -4.96 11.98 18.31
C SER A 216 -3.89 12.80 19.01
N SER A 217 -2.84 13.15 18.27
CA SER A 217 -2.01 14.26 18.67
C SER A 217 -2.94 15.47 18.65
N ASN A 218 -3.26 15.98 19.83
CA ASN A 218 -3.76 17.32 20.00
C ASN A 218 -2.77 18.27 19.30
N ILE A 219 -3.02 18.53 18.01
CA ILE A 219 -2.45 19.66 17.31
C ILE A 219 -3.12 20.87 17.97
N ARG A 220 -2.50 21.37 19.05
CA ARG A 220 -2.77 22.72 19.52
C ARG A 220 -2.38 23.65 18.39
N ARG A 221 -3.40 24.27 17.78
CA ARG A 221 -3.27 25.49 16.99
C ARG A 221 -2.61 26.58 17.83
#